data_AF-A0A4Q5YDX5-F1
#
_entry.id   AF-A0A4Q5YDX5-F1
#
_cell.length_a   1.000
_cell.length_b   1.000
_cell.length_c   1.000
_cell.angle_alpha   90.00
_cell.angle_beta   90.00
_cell.angle_gamma   90.00
#
_symmetry.space_group_name_H-M   'P 1'
#
loop_
_entity.id
_entity.type
_entity.pdbx_description
1 polymer ?
#
loop_
_entity_poly.entity_id
_entity_poly.type
_entity_poly.pdbx_seq_one_letter_code
_entity_poly.pdbx_strand_id
1 'polypeptide(L)' 'METLQTPLNQAQLELLKLFSRVKSEEELNEIRTIIGQYYANKAIAEANRLWDERGYTQQTMNDWMNEPT' A
#
# COMPACT_ATOMS: atom_id res chain seq x y z
N MET A 1 -29.43 7.30 25.74
CA MET A 1 -28.05 7.82 25.69
C MET A 1 -27.65 7.79 24.24
N GLU A 2 -27.43 8.96 23.64
CA GLU A 2 -26.92 9.02 22.27
C GLU A 2 -25.51 8.44 22.25
N THR A 3 -25.33 7.33 21.56
CA THR A 3 -23.99 6.82 21.27
C THR A 3 -23.32 7.84 20.36
N LEU A 4 -22.30 8.54 20.85
CA LEU A 4 -21.42 9.33 20.01
C LEU A 4 -20.86 8.40 18.94
N GLN A 5 -21.42 8.44 17.73
CA GLN A 5 -20.84 7.80 16.56
C GLN A 5 -19.55 8.56 16.26
N THR A 6 -18.45 8.13 16.87
CA THR A 6 -17.14 8.63 16.46
C THR A 6 -16.96 8.28 14.99
N PRO A 7 -16.72 9.26 14.10
CA PRO A 7 -16.64 9.02 12.65
C PRO A 7 -15.42 8.19 12.23
N LEU A 8 -14.60 7.76 13.19
CA LEU A 8 -13.34 7.08 12.98
C LEU A 8 -13.38 5.67 13.55
N ASN A 9 -12.89 4.71 12.77
CA ASN A 9 -12.67 3.34 13.20
C ASN A 9 -11.39 3.22 14.06
N GLN A 10 -11.19 2.04 14.64
CA GLN A 10 -10.05 1.80 15.54
C GLN A 10 -8.69 2.06 14.87
N ALA A 11 -8.50 1.66 13.62
CA ALA A 11 -7.25 1.85 12.91
C ALA A 11 -6.95 3.34 12.69
N GLN A 12 -7.96 4.13 12.35
CA GLN A 12 -7.84 5.58 12.22
C GLN A 12 -7.46 6.24 13.55
N LEU A 13 -8.06 5.81 14.67
CA LEU A 13 -7.73 6.32 16.00
C LEU A 13 -6.28 5.98 16.41
N GLU A 14 -5.79 4.78 16.13
CA GLU A 14 -4.39 4.41 16.42
C GLU A 14 -3.40 5.22 15.57
N LEU A 15 -3.71 5.47 14.29
CA LEU A 15 -2.90 6.35 13.45
C LEU A 15 -2.85 7.78 14.00
N LEU A 16 -3.98 8.32 14.47
CA LEU A 16 -4.00 9.65 15.08
C LEU A 16 -3.14 9.72 16.35
N LYS A 17 -3.18 8.69 17.20
CA LYS A 17 -2.30 8.60 18.38
C LYS A 17 -0.83 8.57 17.98
N LEU A 18 -0.48 7.79 16.95
CA LEU A 18 0.88 7.76 16.40
C LEU A 18 1.31 9.14 15.90
N PHE A 19 0.48 9.79 15.08
CA PHE A 19 0.77 11.11 14.51
C PHE A 19 0.91 12.21 15.57
N SER A 20 0.19 12.12 16.70
CA SER A 20 0.34 13.08 17.80
C SER A 20 1.76 13.12 18.41
N ARG A 21 2.54 12.05 18.21
CA ARG A 21 3.92 11.91 18.72
C ARG A 21 4.96 12.44 17.75
N VAL A 22 4.61 12.61 16.47
CA VAL A 22 5.48 13.15 15.42
C VAL A 22 5.73 14.63 15.69
N LYS A 23 7.00 15.03 15.76
CA LYS A 23 7.43 16.40 16.10
C LYS A 23 8.14 17.11 14.96
N SER A 24 8.55 16.40 13.91
CA SER A 24 9.21 16.98 12.74
C SER A 24 8.56 16.58 11.41
N GLU A 25 8.82 17.37 10.37
CA GLU A 25 8.42 17.03 9.00
C GLU A 25 9.15 15.79 8.47
N GLU A 26 10.37 15.55 8.94
CA GLU A 26 11.18 14.37 8.61
C GLU A 26 10.52 13.09 9.12
N GLU A 27 10.17 13.03 10.40
CA GLU A 27 9.45 11.89 10.99
C GLU A 27 8.09 11.66 10.27
N LEU A 28 7.41 12.73 9.86
CA LEU A 28 6.18 12.61 9.10
C LEU A 28 6.42 12.03 7.69
N ASN A 29 7.52 12.39 7.04
CA ASN A 29 7.93 11.83 5.74
C ASN A 29 8.30 10.34 5.87
N GLU A 30 8.98 9.94 6.93
CA GLU A 30 9.29 8.54 7.21
C GLU A 30 8.01 7.71 7.35
N ILE A 31 7.02 8.20 8.11
CA ILE A 31 5.76 7.47 8.28
C ILE A 31 4.98 7.40 6.96
N ARG A 32 4.96 8.47 6.16
CA ARG A 32 4.40 8.43 4.79
C ARG A 32 5.07 7.34 3.95
N THR A 33 6.39 7.24 4.04
CA THR A 33 7.17 6.24 3.30
C THR A 33 6.82 4.82 3.74
N ILE A 34 6.68 4.57 5.04
CA ILE A 34 6.28 3.26 5.58
C ILE A 34 4.89 2.85 5.07
N ILE A 35 3.93 3.78 5.08
CA ILE A 35 2.58 3.53 4.56
C ILE A 35 2.63 3.25 3.05
N GLY A 36 3.40 4.03 2.30
CA GLY A 36 3.60 3.82 0.87
C GLY A 36 4.18 2.44 0.57
N GLN A 37 5.21 2.03 1.33
CA GLN A 37 5.85 0.72 1.18
C GLN A 37 4.88 -0.43 1.47
N TYR A 38 3.99 -0.28 2.46
CA TYR A 38 2.97 -1.29 2.75
C TYR A 38 2.05 -1.56 1.55
N TYR A 39 1.55 -0.50 0.90
CA TYR A 39 0.69 -0.64 -0.27
C TYR A 39 1.46 -1.11 -1.51
N ALA A 40 2.70 -0.64 -1.71
CA ALA A 40 3.57 -1.11 -2.78
C ALA A 40 3.80 -2.63 -2.67
N ASN A 41 4.11 -3.13 -1.47
CA ASN A 41 4.30 -4.56 -1.23
C ASN A 41 3.03 -5.37 -1.52
N LYS A 42 1.84 -4.85 -1.16
CA LYS A 42 0.57 -5.49 -1.51
C LYS A 42 0.34 -5.52 -3.02
N ALA A 43 0.63 -4.44 -3.72
CA ALA A 43 0.47 -4.38 -5.17
C ALA A 43 1.42 -5.35 -5.88
N ILE A 44 2.68 -5.43 -5.44
CA ILE A 44 3.67 -6.40 -5.95
C ILE A 44 3.22 -7.84 -5.68
N ALA A 45 2.75 -8.13 -4.47
CA ALA A 45 2.26 -9.47 -4.13
C ALA A 45 1.08 -9.89 -5.01
N GLU A 46 0.15 -8.96 -5.27
CA GLU A 46 -0.99 -9.22 -6.15
C GLU A 46 -0.56 -9.38 -7.62
N ALA A 47 0.39 -8.56 -8.09
CA ALA A 47 0.95 -8.71 -9.44
C ALA A 47 1.63 -10.08 -9.61
N ASN A 48 2.40 -10.53 -8.62
CA ASN A 48 3.02 -11.85 -8.62
C ASN A 48 1.97 -12.98 -8.60
N ARG A 49 0.92 -12.84 -7.78
CA ARG A 49 -0.19 -13.80 -7.76
C ARG A 49 -0.84 -13.94 -9.13
N LEU A 50 -1.15 -12.82 -9.77
CA LEU A 50 -1.75 -12.80 -11.12
C LEU A 50 -0.79 -13.32 -12.18
N TRP A 51 0.51 -13.05 -12.04
CA TRP A 51 1.55 -13.57 -12.91
C TRP A 51 1.56 -15.10 -12.91
N ASP A 52 1.57 -15.69 -11.71
CA ASP A 52 1.57 -17.14 -11.53
C ASP A 52 0.24 -17.77 -12.00
N GLU A 53 -0.91 -17.18 -11.64
CA GLU A 53 -2.24 -17.69 -12.04
C GLU A 53 -2.46 -17.71 -13.55
N ARG A 54 -1.86 -16.76 -14.26
CA ARG A 54 -1.96 -16.68 -15.71
C ARG A 54 -0.87 -17.49 -16.42
N GLY A 55 0.00 -18.17 -15.66
CA GLY A 55 1.11 -18.94 -16.21
C GLY A 55 2.10 -18.08 -16.99
N TYR A 56 2.23 -16.80 -16.62
CA TYR A 56 3.16 -15.90 -17.29
C TYR A 56 4.59 -16.36 -17.03
N THR A 57 5.42 -16.19 -18.06
CA THR A 57 6.81 -16.61 -18.03
C THR A 57 7.70 -15.51 -18.59
N GLN A 58 9.02 -15.73 -18.53
CA GLN A 58 9.96 -14.85 -19.19
C GLN A 58 9.63 -14.66 -20.69
N GLN A 59 9.07 -15.68 -21.34
CA GLN A 59 8.63 -15.57 -22.73
C GLN A 59 7.48 -14.58 -22.88
N THR A 60 6.49 -14.60 -21.97
CA THR A 60 5.38 -13.63 -21.97
C THR A 60 5.89 -12.19 -21.87
N MET A 61 6.91 -11.95 -21.05
CA MET A 61 7.56 -10.64 -20.96
C MET A 61 8.27 -10.26 -22.27
N ASN A 62 8.97 -11.22 -22.88
CA ASN A 62 9.64 -11.00 -24.16
C ASN A 62 8.62 -10.69 -25.28
N ASP A 63 7.48 -11.36 -25.28
CA ASP A 63 6.43 -11.14 -26.27
C ASP A 63 5.88 -9.72 -26.14
N TRP A 64 5.51 -9.28 -24.93
CA TRP A 64 5.04 -7.91 -24.68
C TRP A 64 6.06 -6.83 -25.07
N MET A 65 7.36 -7.08 -24.82
CA MET A 65 8.42 -6.12 -25.16
C MET A 65 8.61 -5.95 -26.68
N ASN A 66 8.23 -6.98 -27.46
CA ASN A 66 8.36 -6.99 -28.92
C ASN A 66 7.03 -6.72 -29.63
N GLU A 67 5.95 -6.39 -28.91
CA GLU A 67 4.68 -6.00 -29.52
C GLU A 67 4.87 -4.68 -30.29
N PRO A 68 4.49 -4.64 -31.59
CA PRO A 68 4.54 -3.39 -32.35
C PRO A 68 3.50 -2.40 -31.78
N THR A 69 3.97 -1.19 -31.46
CA THR A 69 3.16 -0.07 -30.97
C THR A 69 2.16 0.44 -31.99
#